data_AF-A0A483FZA0-F1
#
_entry.id   AF-A0A483FZA0-F1
#
_cell.length_a   1.000
_cell.length_b   1.000
_cell.length_c   1.000
_cell.angle_alpha   90.00
_cell.angle_beta   90.00
_cell.angle_gamma   90.00
#
_symmetry.space_group_name_H-M   'P 1'
#
loop_
_entity.id
_entity.type
_entity.pdbx_description
1 polymer ?
#
loop_
_entity_poly.entity_id
_entity_poly.type
_entity_poly.pdbx_seq_one_letter_code
_entity_poly.pdbx_strand_id
1 'polypeptide(L)'
;MVNFILFIILFTYTCIFCFTPPRRQYKSISLIPQKIKAPLNRYRLYIYSSGAIRQSLMLIVILSLYYTITEPFKSELIKNLSYSLIATFIFDTGLNFSKENITKSIVSRKWHNSLYFAFERLRAIHEIFTAQNKLEITKELASDMASSILMENGAVISKKHIKTMWNPSSGEPLTYQDIVIKEGDNLYFASMMFIRDDYEFLHSIYFDENIFLSFPQLLKPAQRCYRSLAMIQHNINSKQKFNVTKKSLERDLINYLELRSTLLMKMEDVLGHYEQRAPQ
;
A
#
# COMPACT_ATOMS: atom_id res chain seq x y z
N MET A 1 -5.33 -22.27 35.23
CA MET A 1 -5.43 -20.79 35.05
C MET A 1 -4.15 -20.19 34.46
N VAL A 2 -2.97 -20.43 35.05
CA VAL A 2 -1.69 -19.85 34.58
C VAL A 2 -1.36 -20.19 33.12
N ASN A 3 -1.48 -21.46 32.72
CA ASN A 3 -1.22 -21.87 31.32
C ASN A 3 -2.19 -21.22 30.32
N PHE A 4 -3.44 -20.98 30.71
CA PHE A 4 -4.44 -20.35 29.85
C PHE A 4 -4.18 -18.85 29.66
N ILE A 5 -3.76 -18.14 30.71
CA ILE A 5 -3.35 -16.73 30.60
C ILE A 5 -2.08 -16.62 29.74
N LEU A 6 -1.11 -17.52 29.92
CA LEU A 6 0.10 -17.56 29.11
C LEU A 6 -0.21 -17.82 27.63
N PHE A 7 -1.16 -18.72 27.35
CA PHE A 7 -1.66 -18.99 26.01
C PHE A 7 -2.24 -17.74 25.35
N ILE A 8 -3.12 -17.00 26.04
CA ILE A 8 -3.72 -15.78 25.50
C ILE A 8 -2.65 -14.74 25.17
N ILE A 9 -1.66 -14.56 26.04
CA ILE A 9 -0.55 -13.62 25.81
C ILE A 9 0.30 -14.04 24.60
N LEU A 10 0.65 -15.33 24.50
CA LEU A 10 1.42 -15.85 23.37
C LEU A 10 0.62 -15.77 22.06
N PHE A 11 -0.66 -16.11 22.10
CA PHE A 11 -1.56 -16.03 20.94
C PHE A 11 -1.71 -14.60 20.45
N THR A 12 -1.98 -13.64 21.35
CA THR A 12 -2.08 -12.23 21.00
C THR A 12 -0.77 -11.69 20.43
N TYR A 13 0.38 -12.02 21.02
CA TYR A 13 1.69 -11.61 20.49
C TYR A 13 1.96 -12.22 19.10
N THR A 14 1.56 -13.47 18.88
CA THR A 14 1.70 -14.16 17.61
C THR A 14 0.82 -13.54 16.52
N CYS A 15 -0.43 -13.24 16.85
CA CYS A 15 -1.34 -12.53 15.96
C CYS A 15 -0.78 -11.15 15.59
N ILE A 16 -0.24 -10.40 16.56
CA ILE A 16 0.42 -9.13 16.28
C ILE A 16 1.62 -9.34 15.35
N PHE A 17 2.46 -10.35 15.61
CA PHE A 17 3.62 -10.65 14.80
C PHE A 17 3.26 -10.95 13.34
N CYS A 18 2.23 -11.76 13.10
CA CYS A 18 1.84 -12.23 11.77
C CYS A 18 1.02 -11.20 10.97
N PHE A 19 0.09 -10.49 11.62
CA PHE A 19 -0.94 -9.70 10.93
C PHE A 19 -0.71 -8.19 10.98
N THR A 20 0.21 -7.68 11.80
CA THR A 20 0.50 -6.24 11.83
C THR A 20 1.77 -5.93 11.06
N PRO A 21 1.78 -4.87 10.22
CA PRO A 21 2.97 -4.47 9.49
C PRO A 21 4.11 -4.18 10.49
N PRO A 22 5.35 -4.60 10.20
CA PRO A 22 6.47 -4.28 11.04
C PRO A 22 6.71 -2.77 10.99
N ARG A 23 6.30 -2.03 12.04
CA ARG A 23 6.51 -0.58 12.13
C ARG A 23 7.96 -0.21 11.76
N ARG A 24 8.14 0.87 10.99
CA ARG A 24 9.44 1.57 10.81
C ARG A 24 9.94 2.04 12.18
N GLN A 25 10.58 1.17 12.94
CA GLN A 25 11.17 1.57 14.21
C GLN A 25 12.47 2.32 13.94
N TYR A 26 12.33 3.64 13.79
CA TYR A 26 13.36 4.55 14.26
C TYR A 26 13.61 4.27 15.75
N LYS A 27 14.85 3.91 16.08
CA LYS A 27 15.44 3.96 17.42
C LYS A 27 14.50 3.59 18.59
N SER A 28 13.99 2.35 18.64
CA SER A 28 13.52 1.82 19.94
C SER A 28 14.69 1.16 20.65
N ILE A 29 15.00 1.65 21.85
CA ILE A 29 15.94 1.05 22.80
C ILE A 29 15.31 -0.28 23.23
N SER A 30 15.72 -1.38 22.60
CA SER A 30 15.27 -2.73 22.94
C SER A 30 16.43 -3.53 23.52
N LEU A 31 16.17 -4.25 24.60
CA LEU A 31 17.10 -5.20 25.26
C LEU A 31 17.59 -6.34 24.34
N ILE A 32 16.91 -6.57 23.21
CA ILE A 32 17.28 -7.60 22.24
C ILE A 32 18.45 -7.11 21.38
N PRO A 33 19.55 -7.87 21.28
CA PRO A 33 20.68 -7.51 20.44
C PRO A 33 20.26 -7.22 18.99
N GLN A 34 20.81 -6.16 18.39
CA GLN A 34 20.49 -5.77 17.01
C GLN A 34 20.72 -6.92 16.01
N LYS A 35 21.71 -7.80 16.27
CA LYS A 35 22.01 -9.01 15.49
C LYS A 35 20.85 -10.00 15.38
N ILE A 36 19.96 -10.04 16.38
CA ILE A 36 18.77 -10.92 16.38
C ILE A 36 17.53 -10.15 15.88
N LYS A 37 17.42 -8.86 16.22
CA LYS A 37 16.28 -8.01 15.84
C LYS A 37 16.16 -7.83 14.32
N ALA A 38 17.28 -7.60 13.64
CA ALA A 38 17.29 -7.37 12.19
C ALA A 38 16.77 -8.58 11.37
N PRO A 39 17.29 -9.80 11.54
CA PRO A 39 16.79 -10.97 10.81
C PRO A 39 15.34 -11.29 11.18
N LEU A 40 14.96 -11.17 12.46
CA LEU A 40 13.57 -11.40 12.90
C LEU A 40 12.60 -10.40 12.23
N ASN A 41 12.99 -9.14 12.09
CA ASN A 41 12.17 -8.13 11.42
C ASN A 41 12.09 -8.32 9.90
N ARG A 42 13.16 -8.82 9.25
CA ARG A 42 13.12 -9.22 7.83
C ARG A 42 12.17 -10.40 7.65
N TYR A 43 12.26 -11.38 8.54
CA TYR A 43 11.40 -12.54 8.55
C TYR A 43 9.93 -12.19 8.75
N ARG A 44 9.63 -11.34 9.73
CA ARG A 44 8.30 -10.82 9.96
C ARG A 44 7.73 -10.10 8.74
N LEU A 45 8.54 -9.27 8.09
CA LEU A 45 8.15 -8.57 6.87
C LEU A 45 7.85 -9.56 5.72
N TYR A 46 8.66 -10.60 5.59
CA TYR A 46 8.42 -11.67 4.62
C TYR A 46 7.07 -12.34 4.83
N ILE A 47 6.76 -12.79 6.06
CA ILE A 47 5.47 -13.41 6.38
C ILE A 47 4.33 -12.44 6.12
N TYR A 48 4.44 -11.20 6.61
CA TYR A 48 3.41 -10.18 6.42
C TYR A 48 3.14 -9.90 4.93
N SER A 49 4.17 -9.69 4.13
CA SER A 49 4.06 -9.38 2.70
C SER A 49 3.59 -10.54 1.82
N SER A 50 3.61 -11.79 2.34
CA SER A 50 3.22 -13.00 1.60
C SER A 50 1.72 -13.27 1.60
N GLY A 51 0.93 -12.44 2.29
CA GLY A 51 -0.52 -12.52 2.31
C GLY A 51 -1.09 -13.45 3.38
N ALA A 52 -2.42 -13.41 3.50
CA ALA A 52 -3.16 -13.98 4.63
C ALA A 52 -2.97 -15.50 4.80
N ILE A 53 -2.79 -16.26 3.72
CA ILE A 53 -2.61 -17.71 3.80
C ILE A 53 -1.32 -18.06 4.56
N ARG A 54 -0.19 -17.46 4.18
CA ARG A 54 1.10 -17.72 4.85
C ARG A 54 1.11 -17.17 6.28
N GLN A 55 0.42 -16.05 6.54
CA GLN A 55 0.22 -15.51 7.89
C GLN A 55 -0.57 -16.49 8.79
N SER A 56 -1.68 -17.04 8.29
CA SER A 56 -2.48 -18.04 9.01
C SER A 56 -1.71 -19.33 9.23
N LEU A 57 -0.91 -19.78 8.25
CA LEU A 57 -0.10 -20.98 8.39
C LEU A 57 0.99 -20.80 9.46
N MET A 58 1.65 -19.65 9.52
CA MET A 58 2.59 -19.32 10.60
C MET A 58 1.91 -19.33 11.97
N LEU A 59 0.70 -18.76 12.08
CA LEU A 59 -0.09 -18.80 13.31
C LEU A 59 -0.37 -20.26 13.74
N ILE A 60 -0.81 -21.11 12.81
CA ILE A 60 -1.06 -22.53 13.07
C ILE A 60 0.21 -23.23 13.55
N VAL A 61 1.36 -22.97 12.94
CA VAL A 61 2.64 -23.59 13.33
C VAL A 61 3.06 -23.16 14.73
N ILE A 62 2.90 -21.88 15.08
CA ILE A 62 3.22 -21.40 16.44
C ILE A 62 2.26 -22.02 17.47
N LEU A 63 0.98 -22.17 17.13
CA LEU A 63 0.02 -22.88 17.96
C LEU A 63 0.41 -24.36 18.13
N SER A 64 0.83 -25.03 17.05
CA SER A 64 1.34 -26.40 17.11
C SER A 64 2.57 -26.52 17.99
N LEU A 65 3.54 -25.59 17.88
CA LEU A 65 4.73 -25.55 18.75
C LEU A 65 4.35 -25.35 20.21
N TYR A 66 3.47 -24.39 20.51
CA TYR A 66 2.97 -24.18 21.87
C TYR A 66 2.36 -25.47 22.42
N TYR A 67 1.47 -26.09 21.64
CA TYR A 67 0.79 -27.33 22.02
C TYR A 67 1.78 -28.47 22.29
N THR A 68 2.82 -28.62 21.44
CA THR A 68 3.87 -29.65 21.61
C THR A 68 4.69 -29.48 22.89
N ILE A 69 4.83 -28.24 23.39
CA ILE A 69 5.66 -27.91 24.56
C ILE A 69 4.84 -28.01 25.85
N THR A 70 3.56 -27.60 25.84
CA THR A 70 2.77 -27.43 27.05
C THR A 70 1.88 -28.62 27.42
N GLU A 71 1.47 -29.45 26.46
CA GLU A 71 0.62 -30.61 26.73
C GLU A 71 1.32 -31.93 26.39
N PRO A 72 1.31 -32.93 27.30
CA PRO A 72 1.63 -34.29 26.92
C PRO A 72 0.53 -34.79 25.98
N PHE A 73 0.91 -35.15 24.75
CA PHE A 73 -0.03 -35.60 23.72
C PHE A 73 -0.90 -36.75 24.21
N LYS A 74 -2.21 -36.49 24.31
CA LYS A 74 -3.21 -37.54 24.56
C LYS A 74 -3.60 -38.32 23.30
N SER A 75 -3.32 -37.76 22.12
CA SER A 75 -3.62 -38.34 20.81
C SER A 75 -2.37 -38.33 19.92
N GLU A 76 -1.98 -39.51 19.45
CA GLU A 76 -0.85 -39.71 18.53
C GLU A 76 -1.09 -39.05 17.16
N LEU A 77 -2.36 -38.95 16.74
CA LEU A 77 -2.74 -38.25 15.51
C LEU A 77 -2.44 -36.74 15.60
N ILE A 78 -2.79 -36.10 16.72
CA ILE A 78 -2.54 -34.65 16.93
C ILE A 78 -1.04 -34.38 17.02
N LYS A 79 -0.28 -35.31 17.61
CA LYS A 79 1.18 -35.29 17.65
C LYS A 79 1.79 -35.30 16.26
N ASN A 80 1.41 -36.28 15.44
CA ASN A 80 1.94 -36.43 14.09
C ASN A 80 1.54 -35.25 13.19
N LEU A 81 0.32 -34.72 13.32
CA LEU A 81 -0.13 -33.54 12.60
C LEU A 81 0.70 -32.29 12.98
N SER A 82 0.94 -32.08 14.27
CA SER A 82 1.73 -30.94 14.76
C SER A 82 3.17 -30.97 14.25
N TYR A 83 3.84 -32.13 14.32
CA TYR A 83 5.20 -32.28 13.78
C TYR A 83 5.24 -32.13 12.25
N SER A 84 4.23 -32.62 11.53
CA SER A 84 4.15 -32.48 10.08
C SER A 84 4.00 -31.03 9.66
N LEU A 85 3.16 -30.25 10.36
CA LEU A 85 2.98 -28.82 10.14
C LEU A 85 4.28 -28.04 10.41
N ILE A 86 4.96 -28.34 11.51
CA ILE A 86 6.25 -27.73 11.86
C ILE A 86 7.31 -28.04 10.79
N ALA A 87 7.43 -29.30 10.38
CA ALA A 87 8.39 -29.73 9.38
C ALA A 87 8.12 -29.08 8.02
N THR A 88 6.87 -29.11 7.54
CA THR A 88 6.44 -28.47 6.29
C THR A 88 6.76 -26.98 6.31
N PHE A 89 6.50 -26.32 7.44
CA PHE A 89 6.85 -24.93 7.61
C PHE A 89 8.35 -24.69 7.55
N ILE A 90 9.18 -25.47 8.24
CA ILE A 90 10.64 -25.33 8.19
C ILE A 90 11.15 -25.49 6.74
N PHE A 91 10.61 -26.44 5.96
CA PHE A 91 11.01 -26.62 4.58
C PHE A 91 10.55 -25.47 3.66
N ASP A 92 9.28 -25.04 3.73
CA ASP A 92 8.80 -23.86 2.98
C ASP A 92 9.61 -22.62 3.35
N THR A 93 9.86 -22.44 4.64
CA THR A 93 10.55 -21.27 5.18
C THR A 93 12.03 -21.27 4.81
N GLY A 94 12.74 -22.38 5.01
CA GLY A 94 14.18 -22.44 4.78
C GLY A 94 14.54 -22.34 3.30
N LEU A 95 13.80 -23.04 2.44
CA LEU A 95 14.11 -23.12 1.01
C LEU A 95 13.60 -21.90 0.24
N ASN A 96 12.40 -21.41 0.55
CA ASN A 96 11.79 -20.34 -0.22
C ASN A 96 12.12 -18.94 0.30
N PHE A 97 12.46 -18.78 1.60
CA PHE A 97 12.69 -17.46 2.18
C PHE A 97 13.79 -16.68 1.46
N SER A 98 14.96 -17.27 1.21
CA SER A 98 16.07 -16.51 0.61
C SER A 98 15.73 -16.05 -0.81
N LYS A 99 15.22 -16.97 -1.63
CA LYS A 99 14.83 -16.74 -3.02
C LYS A 99 13.72 -15.71 -3.12
N GLU A 100 12.61 -15.91 -2.39
CA GLU A 100 11.46 -15.01 -2.44
C GLU A 100 11.79 -13.63 -1.84
N ASN A 101 12.61 -13.57 -0.78
CA ASN A 101 13.02 -12.30 -0.18
C ASN A 101 13.89 -11.47 -1.14
N ILE A 102 14.75 -12.10 -1.94
CA ILE A 102 15.51 -11.44 -3.01
C ILE A 102 14.55 -10.92 -4.09
N THR A 103 13.63 -11.74 -4.58
CA THR A 103 12.64 -11.32 -5.59
C THR A 103 11.81 -10.13 -5.10
N LYS A 104 11.28 -10.19 -3.86
CA LYS A 104 10.54 -9.09 -3.24
C LYS A 104 11.37 -7.81 -3.13
N SER A 105 12.68 -7.93 -2.85
CA SER A 105 13.59 -6.78 -2.80
C SER A 105 13.81 -6.16 -4.18
N ILE A 106 13.97 -6.96 -5.23
CA ILE A 106 14.10 -6.48 -6.61
C ILE A 106 12.83 -5.74 -7.05
N VAL A 107 11.66 -6.32 -6.80
CA VAL A 107 10.36 -5.69 -7.12
C VAL A 107 10.17 -4.40 -6.32
N SER A 108 10.51 -4.41 -5.03
CA SER A 108 10.46 -3.20 -4.19
C SER A 108 11.29 -2.06 -4.76
N ARG A 109 12.56 -2.30 -5.11
CA ARG A 109 13.45 -1.29 -5.70
C ARG A 109 12.93 -0.75 -7.02
N LYS A 110 12.37 -1.62 -7.88
CA LYS A 110 11.76 -1.22 -9.15
C LYS A 110 10.63 -0.20 -8.95
N TRP A 111 9.83 -0.38 -7.90
CA TRP A 111 8.59 0.39 -7.69
C TRP A 111 8.71 1.52 -6.69
N HIS A 112 9.82 1.63 -5.95
CA HIS A 112 9.98 2.61 -4.88
C HIS A 112 9.80 4.04 -5.38
N ASN A 113 10.60 4.47 -6.34
CA ASN A 113 10.53 5.85 -6.84
C ASN A 113 9.11 6.16 -7.37
N SER A 114 8.53 5.28 -8.18
CA SER A 114 7.17 5.44 -8.71
C SER A 114 6.11 5.55 -7.60
N LEU A 115 6.24 4.79 -6.51
CA LEU A 115 5.35 4.86 -5.35
C LEU A 115 5.47 6.21 -4.63
N TYR A 116 6.69 6.69 -4.37
CA TYR A 116 6.91 7.98 -3.72
C TYR A 116 6.48 9.16 -4.61
N PHE A 117 6.65 9.06 -5.92
CA PHE A 117 6.08 10.04 -6.85
C PHE A 117 4.55 10.06 -6.80
N ALA A 118 3.88 8.91 -6.60
CA ALA A 118 2.44 8.89 -6.40
C ALA A 118 2.02 9.61 -5.11
N PHE A 119 2.80 9.52 -4.03
CA PHE A 119 2.54 10.31 -2.81
C PHE A 119 2.72 11.82 -3.05
N GLU A 120 3.81 12.22 -3.73
CA GLU A 120 4.06 13.64 -4.04
C GLU A 120 2.99 14.24 -4.96
N ARG A 121 2.49 13.49 -5.97
CA ARG A 121 1.35 13.97 -6.80
C ARG A 121 0.10 14.31 -5.99
N LEU A 122 -0.20 13.53 -4.96
CA LEU A 122 -1.35 13.82 -4.07
C LEU A 122 -1.07 15.04 -3.20
N ARG A 123 0.16 15.19 -2.71
CA ARG A 123 0.56 16.38 -1.97
C ARG A 123 0.43 17.64 -2.82
N ALA A 124 0.87 17.57 -4.07
CA ALA A 124 0.76 18.65 -5.03
C ALA A 124 -0.70 19.01 -5.33
N ILE A 125 -1.58 18.02 -5.57
CA ILE A 125 -3.00 18.32 -5.84
C ILE A 125 -3.70 18.95 -4.63
N HIS A 126 -3.34 18.55 -3.41
CA HIS A 126 -3.80 19.24 -2.20
C HIS A 126 -3.29 20.67 -2.12
N GLU A 127 -2.02 20.92 -2.45
CA GLU A 127 -1.47 22.28 -2.43
C GLU A 127 -2.15 23.22 -3.44
N ILE A 128 -2.57 22.65 -4.59
CA ILE A 128 -3.30 23.32 -5.67
C ILE A 128 -4.73 23.71 -5.24
N PHE A 129 -5.46 22.79 -4.62
CA PHE A 129 -6.88 22.99 -4.32
C PHE A 129 -7.18 23.47 -2.90
N THR A 130 -6.41 23.05 -1.90
CA THR A 130 -6.74 23.25 -0.48
C THR A 130 -5.70 24.10 0.26
N ALA A 131 -6.19 25.13 0.95
CA ALA A 131 -5.51 25.76 2.07
C ALA A 131 -6.38 25.55 3.32
N GLN A 132 -5.91 24.67 4.21
CA GLN A 132 -6.36 24.40 5.59
C GLN A 132 -7.27 23.18 5.86
N ASN A 133 -6.91 22.50 6.98
CA ASN A 133 -7.53 21.42 7.74
C ASN A 133 -7.62 19.99 7.16
N LYS A 134 -7.27 19.00 8.01
CA LYS A 134 -6.83 17.64 7.65
C LYS A 134 -7.89 16.55 7.49
N LEU A 135 -9.15 16.79 7.83
CA LEU A 135 -10.17 15.72 7.86
C LEU A 135 -11.31 15.85 6.83
N GLU A 136 -11.61 17.04 6.31
CA GLU A 136 -12.59 17.25 5.22
C GLU A 136 -11.96 17.24 3.82
N ILE A 137 -10.62 17.09 3.77
CA ILE A 137 -9.78 17.20 2.58
C ILE A 137 -10.30 16.37 1.40
N THR A 138 -10.69 15.12 1.59
CA THR A 138 -11.04 14.25 0.46
C THR A 138 -12.32 14.69 -0.24
N LYS A 139 -13.32 15.15 0.52
CA LYS A 139 -14.60 15.59 -0.02
C LYS A 139 -14.47 16.96 -0.68
N GLU A 140 -13.80 17.89 -0.02
CA GLU A 140 -13.52 19.22 -0.55
C GLU A 140 -12.70 19.13 -1.84
N LEU A 141 -11.58 18.39 -1.81
CA LEU A 141 -10.75 18.15 -2.99
C LEU A 141 -11.58 17.54 -4.13
N ALA A 142 -12.39 16.52 -3.85
CA ALA A 142 -13.23 15.88 -4.86
C ALA A 142 -14.26 16.84 -5.45
N SER A 143 -14.87 17.70 -4.64
CA SER A 143 -15.84 18.69 -5.12
C SER A 143 -15.16 19.76 -5.98
N ASP A 144 -14.00 20.25 -5.58
CA ASP A 144 -13.24 21.25 -6.34
C ASP A 144 -12.72 20.68 -7.66
N MET A 145 -12.18 19.46 -7.64
CA MET A 145 -11.78 18.74 -8.84
C MET A 145 -12.96 18.47 -9.76
N ALA A 146 -14.11 18.01 -9.24
CA ALA A 146 -15.31 17.79 -10.05
C ALA A 146 -15.80 19.08 -10.71
N SER A 147 -15.82 20.19 -9.96
CA SER A 147 -16.21 21.51 -10.48
C SER A 147 -15.25 21.97 -11.58
N SER A 148 -13.94 21.80 -11.35
CA SER A 148 -12.88 22.13 -12.31
C SER A 148 -12.99 21.31 -13.60
N ILE A 149 -13.26 20.01 -13.49
CA ILE A 149 -13.37 19.09 -14.64
C ILE A 149 -14.62 19.37 -15.47
N LEU A 150 -15.75 19.69 -14.84
CA LEU A 150 -17.02 19.96 -15.54
C LEU A 150 -17.15 21.39 -16.02
N MET A 151 -16.30 22.31 -15.53
CA MET A 151 -16.38 23.75 -15.82
C MET A 151 -17.75 24.35 -15.44
N GLU A 152 -18.45 23.75 -14.46
CA GLU A 152 -19.71 24.28 -13.92
C GLU A 152 -19.41 25.51 -13.03
N ASN A 153 -20.10 26.63 -13.29
CA ASN A 153 -20.00 27.93 -12.59
C ASN A 153 -18.76 28.80 -12.90
N GLY A 154 -18.11 28.59 -14.05
CA GLY A 154 -16.89 29.30 -14.44
C GLY A 154 -15.62 28.46 -14.20
N ALA A 155 -14.49 28.90 -14.73
CA ALA A 155 -13.22 28.20 -14.52
C ALA A 155 -12.88 28.24 -13.02
N VAL A 156 -12.71 27.07 -12.38
CA VAL A 156 -12.05 27.00 -11.07
C VAL A 156 -10.61 27.46 -11.29
N ILE A 157 -10.29 28.65 -10.82
CA ILE A 157 -8.98 29.30 -11.00
C ILE A 157 -8.14 29.22 -9.74
N SER A 158 -6.83 29.22 -9.92
CA SER A 158 -5.90 29.35 -8.81
C SER A 158 -6.03 30.71 -8.13
N LYS A 159 -6.15 30.72 -6.81
CA LYS A 159 -6.19 31.95 -5.99
C LYS A 159 -4.81 32.48 -5.60
N LYS A 160 -3.74 31.78 -5.98
CA LYS A 160 -2.35 32.11 -5.60
C LYS A 160 -1.38 31.57 -6.63
N HIS A 161 -0.16 32.11 -6.63
CA HIS A 161 0.96 31.48 -7.31
C HIS A 161 1.40 30.23 -6.53
N ILE A 162 1.53 29.09 -7.23
CA ILE A 162 1.89 27.80 -6.65
C ILE A 162 3.01 27.21 -7.49
N LYS A 163 4.07 26.78 -6.81
CA LYS A 163 5.16 26.02 -7.40
C LYS A 163 5.31 24.72 -6.63
N THR A 164 4.93 23.62 -7.24
CA THR A 164 4.91 22.31 -6.59
C THR A 164 5.59 21.25 -7.45
N MET A 165 6.19 20.26 -6.81
CA MET A 165 6.86 19.18 -7.53
C MET A 165 5.81 18.22 -8.08
N TRP A 166 5.92 17.93 -9.37
CA TRP A 166 5.11 16.94 -10.06
C TRP A 166 6.03 16.15 -10.98
N ASN A 167 5.75 14.90 -11.30
CA ASN A 167 6.23 14.42 -12.59
C ASN A 167 5.48 13.21 -13.12
N PRO A 168 5.30 13.21 -14.45
CA PRO A 168 5.91 12.21 -15.32
C PRO A 168 6.67 12.90 -16.47
N SER A 169 8.00 12.86 -16.43
CA SER A 169 8.82 13.14 -17.60
C SER A 169 9.35 11.82 -18.12
N SER A 170 9.08 11.60 -19.40
CA SER A 170 9.62 10.57 -20.27
C SER A 170 11.01 10.03 -19.88
N GLY A 171 11.07 8.72 -19.65
CA GLY A 171 12.21 7.88 -20.05
C GLY A 171 13.52 7.96 -19.26
N GLU A 172 13.73 8.93 -18.37
CA GLU A 172 14.98 9.06 -17.61
C GLU A 172 14.75 9.04 -16.09
N PRO A 173 15.68 8.46 -15.30
CA PRO A 173 15.57 8.48 -13.86
C PRO A 173 15.91 9.88 -13.32
N LEU A 174 15.01 10.43 -12.50
CA LEU A 174 15.26 11.50 -11.53
C LEU A 174 15.34 12.96 -12.02
N THR A 175 14.53 13.38 -12.99
CA THR A 175 14.20 14.82 -13.11
C THR A 175 12.84 15.08 -12.46
N TYR A 176 12.73 16.10 -11.61
CA TYR A 176 11.46 16.61 -11.11
C TYR A 176 11.03 17.74 -12.06
N GLN A 177 9.78 17.74 -12.52
CA GLN A 177 9.23 18.91 -13.19
C GLN A 177 8.45 19.74 -12.18
N ASP A 178 8.89 20.97 -11.96
CA ASP A 178 8.09 21.92 -11.20
C ASP A 178 6.85 22.27 -12.02
N ILE A 179 5.66 22.03 -11.46
CA ILE A 179 4.45 22.67 -11.97
C ILE A 179 4.39 24.06 -11.36
N VAL A 180 4.31 25.03 -12.24
CA VAL A 180 4.05 26.42 -11.88
C VAL A 180 2.61 26.75 -12.29
N ILE A 181 1.74 26.99 -11.32
CA ILE A 181 0.38 27.48 -11.50
C ILE A 181 0.36 28.93 -11.03
N LYS A 182 0.07 29.86 -11.94
CA LYS A 182 -0.06 31.28 -11.61
C LYS A 182 -1.44 31.54 -11.03
N GLU A 183 -1.53 32.63 -10.27
CA GLU A 183 -2.83 33.16 -9.86
C GLU A 183 -3.67 33.48 -11.10
N GLY A 184 -4.93 33.04 -11.10
CA GLY A 184 -5.84 33.16 -12.24
C GLY A 184 -5.79 31.99 -13.23
N ASP A 185 -4.82 31.08 -13.15
CA ASP A 185 -4.75 29.92 -14.05
C ASP A 185 -5.90 28.94 -13.79
N ASN A 186 -6.46 28.38 -14.87
CA ASN A 186 -7.52 27.38 -14.79
C ASN A 186 -6.98 26.03 -14.27
N LEU A 187 -7.60 25.51 -13.21
CA LEU A 187 -7.20 24.26 -12.55
C LEU A 187 -7.66 22.98 -13.27
N TYR A 188 -8.38 23.10 -14.39
CA TYR A 188 -8.82 21.97 -15.22
C TYR A 188 -7.63 21.09 -15.62
N PHE A 189 -6.56 21.72 -16.11
CA PHE A 189 -5.36 21.01 -16.54
C PHE A 189 -4.70 20.25 -15.39
N ALA A 190 -4.63 20.85 -14.19
CA ALA A 190 -4.07 20.17 -13.01
C ALA A 190 -4.90 18.94 -12.61
N SER A 191 -6.24 19.05 -12.62
CA SER A 191 -7.14 17.93 -12.32
C SER A 191 -7.00 16.79 -13.33
N MET A 192 -6.99 17.13 -14.62
CA MET A 192 -6.90 16.13 -15.69
C MET A 192 -5.53 15.45 -15.73
N MET A 193 -4.46 16.21 -15.48
CA MET A 193 -3.12 15.66 -15.38
C MET A 193 -3.00 14.70 -14.19
N PHE A 194 -3.60 15.02 -13.04
CA PHE A 194 -3.63 14.10 -11.89
C PHE A 194 -4.28 12.77 -12.25
N ILE A 195 -5.48 12.83 -12.86
CA ILE A 195 -6.23 11.63 -13.26
C ILE A 195 -5.45 10.79 -14.26
N ARG A 196 -4.84 11.44 -15.27
CA ARG A 196 -4.08 10.74 -16.31
C ARG A 196 -2.83 10.07 -15.75
N ASP A 197 -2.01 10.81 -15.00
CA ASP A 197 -0.72 10.32 -14.53
C ASP A 197 -0.90 9.23 -13.46
N ASP A 198 -1.95 9.35 -12.63
CA ASP A 198 -2.29 8.29 -11.68
C ASP A 198 -2.89 7.06 -12.37
N TYR A 199 -3.60 7.24 -13.50
CA TYR A 199 -4.06 6.13 -14.32
C TYR A 199 -2.89 5.35 -14.92
N GLU A 200 -1.90 6.02 -15.49
CA GLU A 200 -0.69 5.37 -16.02
C GLU A 200 0.06 4.60 -14.94
N PHE A 201 0.20 5.20 -13.75
CA PHE A 201 0.79 4.53 -12.60
C PHE A 201 0.02 3.27 -12.17
N LEU A 202 -1.30 3.38 -11.98
CA LEU A 202 -2.14 2.26 -11.57
C LEU A 202 -2.24 1.17 -12.64
N HIS A 203 -2.28 1.55 -13.91
CA HIS A 203 -2.21 0.63 -15.04
C HIS A 203 -0.90 -0.16 -15.00
N SER A 204 0.24 0.54 -14.87
CA SER A 204 1.56 -0.09 -14.83
C SER A 204 1.71 -1.07 -13.67
N ILE A 205 1.13 -0.75 -12.50
CA ILE A 205 1.09 -1.67 -11.34
C ILE A 205 0.18 -2.86 -11.61
N TYR A 206 -1.04 -2.62 -12.10
CA TYR A 206 -2.05 -3.65 -12.27
C TYR A 206 -1.65 -4.71 -13.32
N PHE A 207 -0.83 -4.34 -14.29
CA PHE A 207 -0.34 -5.24 -15.32
C PHE A 207 1.09 -5.78 -15.07
N ASP A 208 1.74 -5.43 -13.95
CA ASP A 208 3.00 -6.05 -13.56
C ASP A 208 2.75 -7.28 -12.68
N GLU A 209 2.68 -8.46 -13.31
CA GLU A 209 2.45 -9.74 -12.64
C GLU A 209 3.47 -10.01 -11.51
N ASN A 210 4.71 -9.52 -11.64
CA ASN A 210 5.75 -9.75 -10.64
C ASN A 210 5.42 -9.10 -9.29
N ILE A 211 4.68 -7.98 -9.29
CA ILE A 211 4.18 -7.36 -8.06
C ILE A 211 3.26 -8.32 -7.34
N PHE A 212 2.31 -8.93 -8.04
CA PHE A 212 1.29 -9.76 -7.38
C PHE A 212 1.79 -11.16 -7.04
N LEU A 213 2.76 -11.69 -7.79
CA LEU A 213 3.49 -12.89 -7.38
C LEU A 213 4.29 -12.64 -6.09
N SER A 214 4.93 -11.47 -5.96
CA SER A 214 5.75 -11.11 -4.79
C SER A 214 4.93 -10.61 -3.60
N PHE A 215 3.81 -9.93 -3.87
CA PHE A 215 2.96 -9.22 -2.92
C PHE A 215 1.47 -9.46 -3.23
N PRO A 216 0.97 -10.70 -3.07
CA PRO A 216 -0.38 -11.08 -3.52
C PRO A 216 -1.50 -10.29 -2.84
N GLN A 217 -1.26 -9.78 -1.62
CA GLN A 217 -2.22 -8.95 -0.90
C GLN A 217 -2.51 -7.58 -1.54
N LEU A 218 -1.70 -7.14 -2.49
CA LEU A 218 -1.93 -5.90 -3.24
C LEU A 218 -2.94 -6.07 -4.38
N LEU A 219 -3.19 -7.29 -4.87
CA LEU A 219 -3.99 -7.53 -6.07
C LEU A 219 -5.41 -6.95 -5.97
N LYS A 220 -6.16 -7.33 -4.93
CA LYS A 220 -7.54 -6.84 -4.75
C LYS A 220 -7.61 -5.32 -4.55
N PRO A 221 -6.79 -4.69 -3.67
CA PRO A 221 -6.73 -3.24 -3.57
C PRO A 221 -6.39 -2.54 -4.89
N ALA A 222 -5.36 -3.01 -5.61
CA ALA A 222 -4.92 -2.44 -6.87
C ALA A 222 -6.03 -2.53 -7.93
N GLN A 223 -6.68 -3.69 -8.06
CA GLN A 223 -7.78 -3.90 -8.98
C GLN A 223 -8.96 -2.96 -8.72
N ARG A 224 -9.37 -2.80 -7.45
CA ARG A 224 -10.48 -1.90 -7.08
C ARG A 224 -10.15 -0.45 -7.39
N CYS A 225 -8.94 0.00 -7.03
CA CYS A 225 -8.49 1.36 -7.27
C CYS A 225 -8.40 1.66 -8.78
N TYR A 226 -7.76 0.78 -9.55
CA TYR A 226 -7.64 0.90 -11.01
C TYR A 226 -9.00 0.95 -11.69
N ARG A 227 -9.93 0.04 -11.35
CA ARG A 227 -11.29 0.04 -11.92
C ARG A 227 -12.05 1.34 -11.62
N SER A 228 -11.92 1.85 -10.40
CA SER A 228 -12.56 3.13 -10.03
C SER A 228 -12.03 4.28 -10.88
N LEU A 229 -10.71 4.37 -11.06
CA LEU A 229 -10.11 5.45 -11.86
C LEU A 229 -10.40 5.30 -13.35
N ALA A 230 -10.35 4.07 -13.88
CA ALA A 230 -10.71 3.78 -15.27
C ALA A 230 -12.15 4.19 -15.58
N MET A 231 -13.07 3.98 -14.65
CA MET A 231 -14.46 4.42 -14.78
C MET A 231 -14.57 5.95 -14.81
N ILE A 232 -13.88 6.66 -13.92
CA ILE A 232 -13.82 8.13 -13.92
C ILE A 232 -13.29 8.65 -15.27
N GLN A 233 -12.17 8.10 -15.75
CA GLN A 233 -11.56 8.51 -17.02
C GLN A 233 -12.50 8.24 -18.20
N HIS A 234 -13.18 7.09 -18.23
CA HIS A 234 -14.18 6.76 -19.23
C HIS A 234 -15.37 7.74 -19.22
N ASN A 235 -15.89 8.06 -18.03
CA ASN A 235 -16.99 9.00 -17.84
C ASN A 235 -16.61 10.42 -18.28
N ILE A 236 -15.39 10.88 -17.96
CA ILE A 236 -14.87 12.18 -18.38
C ILE A 236 -14.70 12.25 -19.90
N ASN A 237 -14.19 11.20 -20.53
CA ASN A 237 -14.00 11.16 -21.98
C ASN A 237 -15.32 11.00 -22.74
N SER A 238 -16.33 10.39 -22.12
CA SER A 238 -17.63 10.10 -22.72
C SER A 238 -18.75 11.04 -22.23
N LYS A 239 -18.41 12.22 -21.72
CA LYS A 239 -19.35 13.18 -21.07
C LYS A 239 -20.65 13.41 -21.86
N GLN A 240 -20.57 13.52 -23.19
CA GLN A 240 -21.72 13.76 -24.06
C GLN A 240 -22.71 12.58 -24.12
N LYS A 241 -22.27 11.35 -23.80
CA LYS A 241 -23.10 10.14 -23.86
C LYS A 241 -23.76 9.80 -22.52
N PHE A 242 -23.22 10.24 -21.39
CA PHE A 242 -23.62 9.76 -20.06
C PHE A 242 -24.21 10.82 -19.12
N ASN A 243 -24.40 12.08 -19.56
CA ASN A 243 -24.92 13.17 -18.72
C ASN A 243 -24.28 13.20 -17.32
N VAL A 244 -22.95 13.27 -17.28
CA VAL A 244 -22.18 13.27 -16.03
C VAL A 244 -22.48 14.55 -15.27
N THR A 245 -23.06 14.42 -14.08
CA THR A 245 -23.35 15.55 -13.16
C THR A 245 -22.20 15.77 -12.18
N LYS A 246 -22.05 16.99 -11.63
CA LYS A 246 -21.08 17.25 -10.55
C LYS A 246 -21.22 16.27 -9.39
N LYS A 247 -22.45 16.02 -8.92
CA LYS A 247 -22.69 15.09 -7.80
C LYS A 247 -22.24 13.65 -8.11
N SER A 248 -22.44 13.19 -9.35
CA SER A 248 -21.96 11.85 -9.74
C SER A 248 -20.44 11.78 -9.79
N LEU A 249 -19.78 12.79 -10.39
CA LEU A 249 -18.33 12.83 -10.52
C LEU A 249 -17.64 12.99 -9.16
N GLU A 250 -18.19 13.83 -8.28
CA GLU A 250 -17.70 14.02 -6.91
C GLU A 250 -17.73 12.70 -6.13
N ARG A 251 -18.84 11.95 -6.21
CA ARG A 251 -18.95 10.64 -5.58
C ARG A 251 -17.89 9.66 -6.09
N ASP A 252 -17.70 9.60 -7.40
CA ASP A 252 -16.70 8.71 -8.00
C ASP A 252 -15.28 9.09 -7.57
N LEU A 253 -14.96 10.39 -7.55
CA LEU A 253 -13.68 10.93 -7.10
C LEU A 253 -13.41 10.62 -5.61
N ILE A 254 -14.40 10.79 -4.72
CA ILE A 254 -14.27 10.43 -3.30
C ILE A 254 -13.90 8.97 -3.15
N ASN A 255 -14.67 8.07 -3.80
CA ASN A 255 -14.41 6.64 -3.73
C ASN A 255 -13.01 6.29 -4.26
N TYR A 256 -12.61 6.88 -5.38
CA TYR A 256 -11.27 6.68 -5.93
C TYR A 256 -10.17 7.16 -4.97
N LEU A 257 -10.26 8.37 -4.40
CA LEU A 257 -9.26 8.92 -3.50
C LEU A 257 -9.10 8.09 -2.22
N GLU A 258 -10.20 7.55 -1.67
CA GLU A 258 -10.19 6.63 -0.53
C GLU A 258 -9.53 5.29 -0.86
N LEU A 259 -9.90 4.69 -2.01
CA LEU A 259 -9.29 3.47 -2.51
C LEU A 259 -7.80 3.64 -2.79
N ARG A 260 -7.42 4.80 -3.34
CA ARG A 260 -6.05 5.19 -3.63
C ARG A 260 -5.23 5.30 -2.36
N SER A 261 -5.71 6.03 -1.35
CA SER A 261 -5.05 6.15 -0.05
C SER A 261 -4.82 4.77 0.58
N THR A 262 -5.85 3.93 0.57
CA THR A 262 -5.78 2.55 1.08
C THR A 262 -4.73 1.70 0.33
N LEU A 263 -4.67 1.82 -1.00
CA LEU A 263 -3.70 1.11 -1.82
C LEU A 263 -2.27 1.58 -1.54
N LEU A 264 -2.01 2.89 -1.60
CA LEU A 264 -0.67 3.44 -1.43
C LEU A 264 -0.12 3.14 -0.03
N MET A 265 -0.95 3.22 1.01
CA MET A 265 -0.53 2.83 2.36
C MET A 265 -0.16 1.35 2.45
N LYS A 266 -0.95 0.46 1.83
CA LYS A 266 -0.62 -0.98 1.77
C LYS A 266 0.65 -1.25 0.97
N MET A 267 0.83 -0.53 -0.13
CA MET A 267 2.04 -0.60 -0.95
C MET A 267 3.27 -0.15 -0.16
N GLU A 268 3.16 0.94 0.61
CA GLU A 268 4.23 1.43 1.48
C GLU A 268 4.58 0.41 2.58
N ASP A 269 3.56 -0.20 3.19
CA ASP A 269 3.73 -1.23 4.22
C ASP A 269 4.45 -2.48 3.71
N VAL A 270 4.28 -2.84 2.43
CA VAL A 270 4.90 -4.05 1.87
C VAL A 270 6.14 -3.80 1.03
N LEU A 271 6.17 -2.76 0.19
CA LEU A 271 7.27 -2.45 -0.72
C LEU A 271 8.31 -1.56 -0.03
N GLY A 272 7.90 -0.50 0.66
CA GLY A 272 8.80 0.53 1.21
C GLY A 272 9.83 -0.01 2.21
N HIS A 273 9.57 -1.18 2.79
CA HIS A 273 10.39 -1.80 3.83
C HIS A 273 11.55 -2.67 3.31
N TYR A 274 11.53 -3.06 2.03
CA TYR A 274 12.58 -3.92 1.45
C TYR A 274 13.77 -3.15 0.90
N GLU A 275 13.59 -1.91 0.44
CA GLU A 275 14.69 -1.10 -0.09
C GLU A 275 15.67 -0.64 0.99
N GLN A 276 15.15 -0.14 2.12
CA GLN A 276 15.98 0.37 3.22
C GLN A 276 16.81 -0.71 3.94
N ARG A 277 16.57 -1.99 3.66
CA ARG A 277 17.15 -3.13 4.41
C ARG A 277 18.09 -4.00 3.60
N ALA A 278 18.30 -3.68 2.32
CA ALA A 278 19.33 -4.34 1.55
C ALA A 278 20.70 -4.03 2.18
N PRO A 279 21.47 -5.04 2.61
CA PRO A 279 22.85 -4.80 2.97
C PRO A 279 23.59 -4.31 1.72
N GLN A 280 24.28 -3.18 1.85
CA GLN A 280 25.46 -2.90 1.03
C GLN A 280 26.59 -3.81 1.53
#